data_AF-A0AAE3L4G2-F1
#
_entry.id   AF-A0AAE3L4G2-F1
#
_cell.length_a   1.000
_cell.length_b   1.000
_cell.length_c   1.000
_cell.angle_alpha   90.00
_cell.angle_beta   90.00
_cell.angle_gamma   90.00
#
_symmetry.space_group_name_H-M   'P 1'
#
loop_
_entity.id
_entity.type
_entity.pdbx_description
1 polymer ?
#
loop_
_entity_poly.entity_id
_entity_poly.type
_entity_poly.pdbx_seq_one_letter_code
_entity_poly.pdbx_strand_id
1 'polypeptide(L)'
;MLNIERAKAAIMYPPDGLNCLIIGESGVGKTLFAKVMYEYAKFTGRHDKKSPFTTFNCADLYTNPQLLLSHLFEHVKGAFTGADKIYKWESQPPTNNRTNKT
;
A
#
# COMPACT_ATOMS: atom_id res chain seq x y z
N MET A 1 14.18 21.47 4.83
CA MET A 1 13.99 21.65 3.37
C MET A 1 14.60 20.50 2.56
N LEU A 2 15.83 20.06 2.88
CA LEU A 2 16.54 18.96 2.20
C LEU A 2 15.73 17.65 2.01
N ASN A 3 14.92 17.24 2.98
CA ASN A 3 14.15 15.99 2.89
C ASN A 3 13.05 16.03 1.82
N ILE A 4 12.46 17.21 1.56
CA ILE A 4 11.42 17.37 0.53
C ILE A 4 12.04 17.29 -0.86
N GLU A 5 13.20 17.90 -1.06
CA GLU A 5 13.93 17.84 -2.34
C GLU A 5 14.39 16.42 -2.66
N ARG A 6 14.92 15.70 -1.65
CA ARG A 6 15.27 14.28 -1.80
C ARG A 6 14.05 13.42 -2.14
N ALA A 7 12.91 13.68 -1.52
CA ALA A 7 11.67 12.96 -1.83
C ALA A 7 11.21 13.23 -3.28
N LYS A 8 11.24 14.48 -3.72
CA LYS A 8 10.91 14.84 -5.11
C LYS A 8 11.87 14.18 -6.11
N ALA A 9 13.18 14.24 -5.84
CA ALA A 9 14.19 13.61 -6.69
C ALA A 9 14.00 12.10 -6.77
N ALA A 10 13.68 11.44 -5.65
CA ALA A 10 13.42 10.01 -5.63
C ALA A 10 12.18 9.61 -6.45
N ILE A 11 11.10 10.40 -6.40
CA ILE A 11 9.90 10.19 -7.22
C ILE A 11 10.20 10.39 -8.71
N MET A 12 10.97 11.41 -9.06
CA MET A 12 11.26 11.79 -10.45
C MET A 12 12.36 10.94 -11.09
N TYR A 13 13.04 10.09 -10.33
CA TYR A 13 14.12 9.27 -10.85
C TYR A 13 13.59 8.27 -11.91
N PRO A 14 14.22 8.17 -13.10
CA PRO A 14 13.81 7.22 -14.14
C PRO A 14 14.30 5.78 -13.85
N PRO A 15 13.66 4.72 -14.38
CA PRO A 15 12.45 4.71 -15.19
C PRO A 15 11.15 4.60 -14.39
N ASP A 16 11.16 4.20 -13.10
CA ASP A 16 9.96 4.03 -12.22
C ASP A 16 10.05 4.64 -10.80
N GLY A 17 10.96 5.60 -10.57
CA GLY A 17 11.20 6.20 -9.26
C GLY A 17 12.13 5.32 -8.43
N LEU A 18 12.51 5.81 -7.25
CA LEU A 18 13.36 5.08 -6.30
C LEU A 18 12.56 4.63 -5.08
N ASN A 19 12.85 3.41 -4.62
CA ASN A 19 12.36 2.92 -3.34
C ASN A 19 12.91 3.81 -2.21
N CYS A 20 12.01 4.30 -1.36
CA CYS A 20 12.34 5.24 -0.29
C CYS A 20 12.10 4.62 1.08
N LEU A 21 13.09 4.73 1.97
CA LEU A 21 12.94 4.44 3.39
C LEU A 21 12.74 5.74 4.16
N ILE A 22 11.59 5.89 4.82
CA ILE A 22 11.25 7.08 5.62
C ILE A 22 11.54 6.75 7.10
N ILE A 23 12.52 7.44 7.69
CA ILE A 23 12.96 7.22 9.07
C ILE A 23 12.54 8.41 9.94
N GLY A 24 12.06 8.12 11.15
CA GLY A 24 11.69 9.12 12.15
C GLY A 24 10.94 8.51 13.32
N GLU A 25 10.77 9.27 14.39
CA GLU A 25 10.08 8.84 15.62
C GLU A 25 8.60 8.50 15.37
N SER A 26 7.99 7.75 16.30
CA SER A 26 6.55 7.47 16.23
C SER A 26 5.74 8.77 16.34
N GLY A 27 4.64 8.89 15.59
CA GLY A 27 3.76 10.06 15.65
C GLY A 27 4.16 11.27 14.78
N VAL A 28 5.34 11.29 14.15
CA VAL A 28 5.80 12.43 13.32
C VAL A 28 5.14 12.53 11.93
N GLY A 29 4.11 11.73 11.66
CA GLY A 29 3.37 11.80 10.39
C GLY A 29 4.04 11.15 9.17
N LYS A 30 4.89 10.12 9.36
CA LYS A 30 5.54 9.39 8.25
C LYS A 30 4.55 8.88 7.20
N THR A 31 3.39 8.37 7.63
CA THR A 31 2.32 7.91 6.74
C THR A 31 1.72 9.05 5.91
N LEU A 32 1.53 10.22 6.54
CA LEU A 32 1.06 11.41 5.84
C LEU A 32 2.10 11.87 4.81
N PHE A 33 3.38 11.85 5.16
CA PHE A 33 4.47 12.20 4.25
C PHE A 33 4.49 11.26 3.02
N ALA A 34 4.37 9.94 3.23
CA ALA A 34 4.26 8.97 2.14
C ALA A 34 3.04 9.24 1.23
N LYS A 35 1.90 9.60 1.81
CA LYS A 35 0.69 9.97 1.04
C LYS A 35 0.91 11.22 0.20
N VAL A 36 1.58 12.25 0.75
CA VAL A 36 1.90 13.47 0.01
C VAL A 36 2.90 13.20 -1.12
N MET A 37 3.90 12.34 -0.90
CA MET A 37 4.80 11.88 -1.95
C MET A 37 4.03 11.21 -3.10
N TYR A 38 3.06 10.36 -2.77
CA TYR A 38 2.19 9.71 -3.75
C TYR A 38 1.33 10.70 -4.55
N GLU A 39 0.67 11.65 -3.88
CA GLU A 39 -0.12 12.69 -4.56
C GLU A 39 0.75 13.56 -5.48
N TYR A 40 1.97 13.88 -5.07
CA TYR A 40 2.93 14.60 -5.91
C TYR A 40 3.32 13.80 -7.15
N ALA A 41 3.51 12.49 -7.01
CA ALA A 41 3.82 11.61 -8.14
C ALA A 41 2.64 11.50 -9.13
N LYS A 42 1.38 11.50 -8.65
CA LYS A 42 0.20 11.62 -9.52
C LYS A 42 0.14 12.96 -10.24
N PHE A 43 0.41 14.05 -9.52
CA PHE A 43 0.36 15.40 -10.07
C PHE A 43 1.39 15.61 -11.20
N THR A 44 2.60 15.09 -11.02
CA THR A 44 3.69 15.19 -12.01
C THR A 44 3.51 14.26 -13.22
N GLY A 45 2.44 13.47 -13.27
CA GLY A 45 2.19 12.50 -14.34
C GLY A 45 3.08 11.27 -14.26
N ARG A 46 3.73 11.06 -13.10
CA ARG A 46 4.67 9.96 -12.89
C ARG A 46 3.98 8.61 -12.70
N HIS A 47 2.87 8.64 -11.99
CA HIS A 47 1.92 7.53 -11.90
C HIS A 47 0.64 7.88 -12.64
N ASP A 48 0.00 6.87 -13.22
CA ASP A 48 -1.34 7.04 -13.76
C ASP A 48 -2.30 7.55 -12.68
N LYS A 49 -3.27 8.37 -13.07
CA LYS A 49 -4.31 8.89 -12.18
C LYS A 49 -5.12 7.78 -11.51
N LYS A 50 -5.18 6.61 -12.15
CA LYS A 50 -5.85 5.39 -11.67
C LYS A 50 -4.99 4.49 -10.80
N SER A 51 -3.70 4.81 -10.60
CA SER A 51 -2.87 4.02 -9.69
C SER A 51 -3.53 3.99 -8.29
N PRO A 52 -3.54 2.84 -7.60
CA PRO A 52 -3.93 2.76 -6.20
C PRO A 52 -2.75 3.15 -5.28
N PHE A 53 -3.06 3.73 -4.13
CA PHE A 53 -2.10 3.91 -3.03
C PHE A 53 -2.46 2.93 -1.91
N THR A 54 -1.63 1.92 -1.72
CA THR A 54 -1.85 0.88 -0.72
C THR A 54 -0.88 1.06 0.43
N THR A 55 -1.41 1.19 1.65
CA THR A 55 -0.61 1.23 2.87
C THR A 55 -0.68 -0.10 3.56
N PHE A 56 0.48 -0.58 4.00
CA PHE A 56 0.59 -1.86 4.69
C PHE A 56 1.17 -1.65 6.08
N ASN A 57 0.40 -2.02 7.11
CA ASN A 57 0.83 -1.89 8.49
C ASN A 57 1.49 -3.20 8.95
N CYS A 58 2.82 -3.17 9.12
CA CYS A 58 3.60 -4.33 9.58
C CYS A 58 3.12 -4.90 10.93
N ALA A 59 2.55 -4.06 11.81
CA ALA A 59 2.10 -4.50 13.14
C ALA A 59 0.91 -5.48 13.08
N ASP A 60 0.00 -5.30 12.13
CA ASP A 60 -1.23 -6.10 12.03
C ASP A 60 -0.97 -7.52 11.50
N LEU A 61 0.23 -7.75 10.94
CA LEU A 61 0.57 -8.96 10.20
C LEU A 61 1.39 -9.96 11.01
N TYR A 62 1.98 -9.50 12.12
CA TYR A 62 2.71 -10.36 13.05
C TYR A 62 1.82 -11.48 13.60
N THR A 63 0.53 -11.19 13.79
CA THR A 63 -0.46 -12.12 14.35
C THR A 63 -0.76 -13.29 13.41
N ASN A 64 -0.60 -13.14 12.09
CA ASN A 64 -0.90 -14.20 11.11
C ASN A 64 0.00 -14.12 9.87
N PRO A 65 1.18 -14.74 9.87
CA PRO A 65 2.13 -14.69 8.75
C PRO A 65 1.60 -15.36 7.46
N GLN A 66 0.64 -16.27 7.56
CA GLN A 66 -0.05 -16.86 6.40
C GLN A 66 -0.94 -15.85 5.67
N LEU A 67 -1.58 -14.94 6.42
CA LEU A 67 -2.40 -13.84 5.88
C LEU A 67 -1.54 -12.79 5.15
N LEU A 68 -0.30 -12.58 5.62
CA LEU A 68 0.70 -11.75 4.95
C LEU A 68 1.07 -12.34 3.58
N LEU A 69 1.41 -13.63 3.52
CA LEU A 69 1.75 -14.27 2.25
C LEU A 69 0.58 -14.23 1.28
N SER A 70 -0.65 -14.44 1.75
CA SER A 70 -1.85 -14.37 0.90
C SER A 70 -2.19 -12.98 0.38
N HIS A 71 -1.71 -11.91 1.05
CA HIS A 71 -1.90 -10.52 0.61
C HIS A 71 -0.76 -10.05 -0.30
N LEU A 72 0.46 -10.49 -0.04
CA LEU A 72 1.64 -10.12 -0.81
C LEU A 72 1.75 -10.93 -2.11
N PHE A 73 1.24 -12.16 -2.09
CA PHE A 73 1.22 -13.06 -3.22
C PHE A 73 -0.22 -13.53 -3.46
N GLU A 74 -0.66 -13.48 -4.72
CA GLU A 74 -1.88 -14.18 -5.10
C GLU A 74 -1.73 -15.66 -4.72
N HIS A 75 -2.71 -16.20 -4.02
CA HIS A 75 -2.70 -17.58 -3.59
C HIS A 75 -3.83 -18.36 -4.25
N VAL A 76 -3.52 -19.60 -4.61
CA VAL A 76 -4.46 -20.53 -5.22
C VAL A 76 -5.31 -21.18 -4.13
N LYS A 77 -6.57 -21.47 -4.44
CA LYS A 77 -7.50 -22.20 -3.56
C LYS A 77 -6.84 -23.49 -3.06
N GLY A 78 -6.79 -23.69 -1.74
CA GLY A 78 -6.19 -24.87 -1.11
C GLY A 78 -4.72 -24.75 -0.66
N ALA A 79 -4.10 -23.57 -0.73
CA ALA A 79 -2.72 -23.36 -0.24
C ALA A 79 -2.57 -23.49 1.30
N PHE A 80 -3.65 -23.32 2.06
CA PHE A 80 -3.71 -23.54 3.52
C PHE A 80 -5.14 -23.90 3.96
N THR A 81 -5.31 -24.47 5.15
CA THR A 81 -6.62 -24.81 5.73
C THR A 81 -7.46 -23.54 5.95
N GLY A 82 -8.48 -23.33 5.11
CA GLY A 82 -9.32 -22.12 5.08
C GLY A 82 -9.22 -21.30 3.77
N ALA A 83 -8.35 -21.69 2.84
CA ALA A 83 -8.20 -21.04 1.53
C ALA A 83 -9.34 -21.40 0.56
N ASP A 84 -10.57 -20.95 0.86
CA ASP A 84 -11.77 -21.20 0.05
C ASP A 84 -11.98 -20.22 -1.10
N LYS A 85 -11.32 -19.05 -1.07
CA LYS A 85 -11.44 -17.99 -2.08
C LYS A 85 -10.09 -17.65 -2.68
N ILE A 86 -10.05 -17.51 -4.00
CA ILE A 86 -8.91 -16.91 -4.71
C ILE A 86 -8.95 -15.41 -4.39
N TYR A 87 -7.98 -14.91 -3.63
CA TYR A 87 -7.78 -13.47 -3.51
C TYR A 87 -7.07 -12.98 -4.77
N LYS A 88 -7.85 -12.39 -5.68
CA LYS A 88 -7.32 -11.48 -6.71
C LYS A 88 -7.31 -10.08 -6.12
N TRP A 89 -6.22 -9.36 -6.30
CA TRP A 89 -6.13 -7.95 -5.94
C TRP A 89 -7.08 -7.14 -6.84
N GLU A 90 -8.28 -6.84 -6.35
CA GLU A 90 -9.28 -6.05 -7.07
C GLU A 90 -9.34 -4.64 -6.48
N SER A 91 -9.08 -3.64 -7.34
CA SER A 91 -8.99 -2.22 -6.99
C SER A 91 -10.35 -1.55 -6.75
N GLN A 92 -11.20 -2.13 -5.91
CA GLN A 92 -12.52 -1.59 -5.55
C GLN A 92 -12.54 -1.16 -4.06
N PRO A 93 -13.11 0.01 -3.70
CA PRO A 93 -13.23 0.43 -2.31
C PRO A 93 -14.18 -0.51 -1.54
N PRO A 94 -13.98 -0.72 -0.23
CA PRO A 94 -14.87 -1.56 0.57
C PRO A 94 -16.25 -0.89 0.66
N THR A 95 -17.23 -1.40 -0.07
CA THR A 95 -18.63 -1.08 0.18
C THR A 95 -19.05 -1.73 1.49
N ASN A 96 -19.29 -0.89 2.50
CA ASN A 96 -19.94 -1.27 3.76
C ASN A 96 -21.33 -1.85 3.46
N ASN A 97 -21.45 -3.17 3.35
CA ASN A 97 -22.72 -3.88 3.42
C ASN A 97 -22.89 -4.44 4.83
N ARG A 98 -23.12 -3.52 5.78
CA ARG A 98 -23.76 -3.84 7.05
C ARG A 98 -25.27 -3.67 6.88
N THR A 99 -25.89 -4.59 6.15
CA THR A 99 -27.33 -4.85 6.24
C THR A 99 -27.62 -6.31 5.94
N ASN A 100 -28.42 -6.90 6.84
CA ASN A 100 -29.10 -8.20 6.77
C ASN A 100 -28.35 -9.38 7.38
N LYS A 101 -28.40 -9.44 8.72
CA LYS A 101 -28.73 -10.69 9.40
C LYS A 101 -29.60 -10.39 10.62
N THR A 102 -30.88 -10.76 10.47
CA THR A 102 -31.98 -10.87 11.45
C THR A 102 -32.41 -9.61 12.20
#